data_AF-A0AAD9VRE5-F1
#
_entry.id   AF-A0AAD9VRE5-F1
#
_cell.length_a   1.000
_cell.length_b   1.000
_cell.length_c   1.000
_cell.angle_alpha   90.00
_cell.angle_beta   90.00
_cell.angle_gamma   90.00
#
_symmetry.space_group_name_H-M   'P 1'
#
loop_
_entity.id
_entity.type
_entity.pdbx_description
1 polymer ?
#
loop_
_entity_poly.entity_id
_entity_poly.type
_entity_poly.pdbx_seq_one_letter_code
_entity_poly.pdbx_strand_id
1 'polypeptide(L)'
;MVHVPIAYTYNFWAKTPTEVIELTCLMPNGVVVPLDTNRNATLAEIKEDLWDEASKYPLHGILKDAQSYVFSCINSNAEAEELRDETRRLCDIKPFCSVLKVIEREGIKSDRNLDAQIGHIIGKGLHEFTALKNSEVNDFRWKMRVLGDEVALARQKKSWVEKVQYQYPSRLAPTSAIPKNIEYRLKDGNLVLVTKFRNTEVFIFYIIKISIV
;
A
#
# COMPACT_ATOMS: atom_id res chain seq x y z
N MET A 1 18.25 -29.28 23.21
CA MET A 1 17.60 -28.09 22.59
C MET A 1 16.73 -28.60 21.46
N VAL A 2 15.45 -28.24 21.43
CA VAL A 2 14.53 -28.65 20.35
C VAL A 2 14.90 -27.86 19.10
N HIS A 3 15.12 -28.55 17.98
CA HIS A 3 15.43 -27.91 16.69
C HIS A 3 14.17 -27.18 16.19
N VAL A 4 14.20 -25.85 16.17
CA VAL A 4 13.10 -25.04 15.64
C VAL A 4 13.22 -25.02 14.11
N PRO A 5 12.19 -25.46 13.36
CA PRO A 5 12.23 -25.41 11.89
C PRO A 5 12.43 -23.98 11.39
N ILE A 6 13.14 -23.84 10.26
CA ILE A 6 13.55 -22.54 9.70
C ILE A 6 12.34 -21.63 9.46
N ALA A 7 11.21 -22.21 9.01
CA ALA A 7 9.92 -21.57 8.84
C ALA A 7 9.47 -20.72 10.05
N TYR A 8 9.86 -21.09 11.27
CA TYR A 8 9.44 -20.43 12.52
C TYR A 8 10.52 -19.50 13.10
N THR A 9 11.51 -19.11 12.32
CA THR A 9 12.57 -18.20 12.77
C THR A 9 12.15 -16.73 12.66
N TYR A 10 12.49 -15.92 13.67
CA TYR A 10 12.05 -14.51 13.78
C TYR A 10 12.47 -13.59 12.61
N ASN A 11 13.45 -14.00 11.80
CA ASN A 11 13.96 -13.27 10.64
C ASN A 11 13.87 -14.12 9.35
N PHE A 12 12.90 -15.04 9.27
CA PHE A 12 12.72 -15.96 8.16
C PHE A 12 12.87 -15.27 6.78
N TRP A 13 12.10 -14.21 6.52
CA TRP A 13 12.11 -13.50 5.22
C TRP A 13 13.40 -12.77 4.86
N ALA A 14 14.26 -12.51 5.83
CA ALA A 14 15.57 -11.90 5.64
C ALA A 14 16.69 -12.95 5.50
N LYS A 15 16.53 -14.11 6.15
CA LYS A 15 17.52 -15.20 6.18
C LYS A 15 17.29 -16.25 5.09
N THR A 16 16.09 -16.30 4.52
CA THR A 16 15.70 -17.27 3.48
C THR A 16 15.64 -16.55 2.13
N PRO A 17 16.71 -16.61 1.31
CA PRO A 17 16.74 -15.98 -0.01
C PRO A 17 16.11 -16.85 -1.11
N THR A 18 15.49 -17.99 -0.78
CA THR A 18 14.98 -18.94 -1.77
C THR A 18 13.73 -18.42 -2.48
N GLU A 19 13.59 -18.80 -3.74
CA GLU A 19 12.40 -18.49 -4.54
C GLU A 19 11.18 -19.31 -4.09
N VAL A 20 11.39 -20.54 -3.64
CA VAL A 20 10.33 -21.41 -3.10
C VAL A 20 10.39 -21.38 -1.57
N ILE A 21 9.21 -21.29 -0.96
CA ILE A 21 8.99 -21.18 0.47
C ILE A 21 7.90 -22.16 0.88
N GLU A 22 8.17 -22.93 1.94
CA GLU A 22 7.16 -23.75 2.62
C GLU A 22 6.34 -22.85 3.57
N LEU A 23 5.07 -22.68 3.25
CA LEU A 23 4.09 -22.01 4.09
C LEU A 23 3.44 -23.00 5.05
N THR A 24 3.20 -22.56 6.28
CA THR A 24 2.32 -23.26 7.22
C THR A 24 0.94 -22.64 7.16
N CYS A 25 0.00 -23.31 6.50
CA CYS A 25 -1.38 -22.85 6.35
C CYS A 25 -2.27 -23.43 7.46
N LEU A 26 -2.83 -22.56 8.31
CA LEU A 26 -3.76 -22.93 9.37
C LEU A 26 -5.19 -22.84 8.85
N MET A 27 -5.81 -24.00 8.59
CA MET A 27 -7.12 -24.09 7.98
C MET A 27 -8.26 -23.90 9.00
N PRO A 28 -9.46 -23.47 8.56
CA PRO A 28 -10.60 -23.18 9.45
C PRO A 28 -11.14 -24.43 10.16
N ASN A 29 -10.94 -25.61 9.57
CA ASN A 29 -11.31 -26.91 10.12
C ASN A 29 -10.31 -27.44 11.18
N GLY A 30 -9.29 -26.66 11.54
CA GLY A 30 -8.26 -27.02 12.52
C GLY A 30 -7.10 -27.83 11.95
N VAL A 31 -7.08 -28.09 10.64
CA VAL A 31 -5.98 -28.80 9.97
C VAL A 31 -4.84 -27.82 9.66
N VAL A 32 -3.60 -28.30 9.78
CA VAL A 32 -2.41 -27.57 9.33
C VAL A 32 -1.93 -28.20 8.02
N VAL A 33 -1.87 -27.39 6.97
CA VAL A 33 -1.42 -27.80 5.63
C VAL A 33 -0.10 -27.10 5.31
N PRO A 34 1.03 -27.82 5.22
CA PRO A 34 2.24 -27.29 4.62
C PRO A 34 2.03 -27.11 3.11
N LEU A 35 2.46 -25.98 2.56
CA LEU A 35 2.30 -25.65 1.14
C LEU A 35 3.57 -24.99 0.60
N ASP A 36 4.22 -25.62 -0.38
CA ASP A 36 5.32 -25.02 -1.11
C ASP A 36 4.80 -24.03 -2.14
N THR A 37 5.29 -22.79 -2.10
CA THR A 37 4.89 -21.76 -3.08
C THR A 37 6.05 -20.85 -3.46
N ASN A 38 5.91 -20.15 -4.59
CA ASN A 38 6.87 -19.14 -5.00
C ASN A 38 6.69 -17.87 -4.13
N ARG A 39 7.80 -17.29 -3.67
CA ARG A 39 7.83 -16.03 -2.95
C ARG A 39 7.15 -14.88 -3.72
N ASN A 40 7.14 -14.93 -5.04
CA ASN A 40 6.51 -13.94 -5.90
C ASN A 40 5.04 -14.25 -6.22
N ALA A 41 4.51 -15.39 -5.79
CA ALA A 41 3.11 -15.75 -6.00
C ALA A 41 2.19 -14.76 -5.27
N THR A 42 1.08 -14.46 -5.92
CA THR A 42 -0.02 -13.69 -5.35
C THR A 42 -0.81 -14.53 -4.36
N LEU A 43 -1.51 -13.90 -3.43
CA LEU A 43 -2.39 -14.61 -2.52
C LEU A 43 -3.52 -15.36 -3.25
N ALA A 44 -3.97 -14.86 -4.40
CA ALA A 44 -4.95 -15.56 -5.23
C ALA A 44 -4.42 -16.92 -5.69
N GLU A 45 -3.22 -16.95 -6.27
CA GLU A 45 -2.55 -18.18 -6.72
C GLU A 45 -2.30 -19.13 -5.53
N ILE A 46 -1.77 -18.61 -4.42
CA ILE A 46 -1.54 -19.40 -3.19
C ILE A 46 -2.84 -20.01 -2.66
N LYS A 47 -3.97 -19.28 -2.75
CA LYS A 47 -5.26 -19.77 -2.28
C LYS A 47 -5.80 -20.90 -3.16
N GLU A 48 -5.62 -20.80 -4.47
CA GLU A 48 -5.99 -21.86 -5.41
C GLU A 48 -5.20 -23.15 -5.10
N ASP A 49 -3.86 -23.04 -5.03
CA ASP A 49 -2.98 -24.15 -4.70
C ASP A 49 -3.31 -24.77 -3.33
N LEU A 50 -3.63 -23.92 -2.33
CA LEU A 50 -3.98 -24.37 -0.99
C LEU A 50 -5.29 -25.17 -0.96
N TRP A 51 -6.30 -24.80 -1.75
CA TRP A 51 -7.57 -25.52 -1.78
C TRP A 51 -7.43 -26.90 -2.43
N ASP A 52 -6.63 -26.97 -3.49
CA ASP A 52 -6.27 -28.24 -4.13
C ASP A 52 -5.48 -29.13 -3.17
N GLU A 53 -4.50 -28.58 -2.46
CA GLU A 53 -3.70 -29.34 -1.49
C GLU A 53 -4.55 -29.79 -0.30
N ALA A 54 -5.41 -28.93 0.23
CA ALA A 54 -6.30 -29.24 1.36
C ALA A 54 -7.29 -30.38 1.06
N SER A 55 -7.58 -30.68 -0.21
CA SER A 55 -8.42 -31.82 -0.60
C SER A 55 -7.83 -33.18 -0.22
N LYS A 56 -6.50 -33.23 -0.03
CA LYS A 56 -5.75 -34.42 0.39
C LYS A 56 -5.76 -34.64 1.91
N TYR A 57 -6.31 -33.69 2.68
CA TYR A 57 -6.32 -33.70 4.13
C TYR A 57 -7.71 -34.05 4.70
N PRO A 58 -7.77 -34.59 5.93
CA PRO A 58 -9.04 -34.87 6.61
C PRO A 58 -9.92 -33.61 6.74
N LEU A 59 -11.23 -33.83 6.89
CA LEU A 59 -12.20 -32.76 7.14
C LEU A 59 -12.22 -31.68 6.03
N HIS A 60 -11.82 -32.00 4.79
CA HIS A 60 -11.97 -31.09 3.67
C HIS A 60 -13.45 -30.77 3.38
N GLY A 61 -14.33 -31.78 3.47
CA GLY A 61 -15.76 -31.63 3.16
C GLY A 61 -16.57 -30.70 4.06
N ILE A 62 -15.99 -30.16 5.15
CA ILE A 62 -16.63 -29.13 5.98
C ILE A 62 -16.19 -27.70 5.62
N LEU A 63 -15.22 -27.55 4.72
CA LEU A 63 -14.81 -26.25 4.20
C LEU A 63 -15.87 -25.73 3.22
N LYS A 64 -16.12 -24.41 3.28
CA LYS A 64 -16.89 -23.71 2.25
C LYS A 64 -16.02 -23.48 1.01
N ASP A 65 -16.61 -22.87 -0.02
CA ASP A 65 -15.87 -22.39 -1.18
C ASP A 65 -14.73 -21.42 -0.78
N ALA A 66 -13.61 -21.46 -1.53
CA ALA A 66 -12.44 -20.62 -1.29
C ALA A 66 -12.73 -19.11 -1.21
N GLN A 67 -13.74 -18.64 -1.93
CA GLN A 67 -14.16 -17.23 -1.92
C GLN A 67 -14.82 -16.80 -0.61
N SER A 68 -15.27 -17.76 0.20
CA SER A 68 -15.86 -17.51 1.53
C SER A 68 -14.83 -17.20 2.60
N TYR A 69 -13.54 -17.29 2.27
CA TYR A 69 -12.43 -17.12 3.21
C TYR A 69 -11.47 -16.03 2.77
N VAL A 70 -10.65 -15.59 3.72
CA VAL A 70 -9.53 -14.69 3.50
C VAL A 70 -8.32 -15.17 4.30
N PHE A 71 -7.13 -14.87 3.84
CA PHE A 71 -5.92 -15.06 4.62
C PHE A 71 -5.80 -14.01 5.73
N SER A 72 -5.20 -14.41 6.84
CA SER A 72 -4.76 -13.56 7.92
C SER A 72 -3.37 -13.97 8.36
N CYS A 73 -2.55 -13.01 8.76
CA CYS A 73 -1.22 -13.26 9.28
C CYS A 73 -0.87 -12.26 10.38
N ILE A 74 0.23 -12.51 11.10
CA ILE A 74 0.83 -11.50 11.95
C ILE A 74 1.82 -10.69 11.11
N ASN A 75 1.69 -9.38 11.06
CA ASN A 75 2.57 -8.51 10.27
C ASN A 75 3.84 -8.09 11.04
N SER A 76 4.68 -7.25 10.42
CA SER A 76 5.91 -6.73 11.03
C SER A 76 5.69 -5.90 12.30
N ASN A 77 4.48 -5.41 12.51
CA ASN A 77 4.10 -4.61 13.68
C ASN A 77 3.54 -5.49 14.82
N ALA A 78 3.63 -6.82 14.69
CA ALA A 78 3.07 -7.79 15.63
C ALA A 78 1.52 -7.73 15.74
N GLU A 79 0.85 -7.30 14.66
CA GLU A 79 -0.61 -7.22 14.59
C GLU A 79 -1.18 -8.28 13.66
N ALA A 80 -2.38 -8.77 13.99
CA ALA A 80 -3.15 -9.61 13.08
C ALA A 80 -3.73 -8.76 11.94
N GLU A 81 -3.30 -9.05 10.71
CA GLU A 81 -3.76 -8.40 9.49
C GLU A 81 -4.63 -9.37 8.70
N GLU A 82 -5.79 -8.91 8.22
CA GLU A 82 -6.61 -9.61 7.23
C GLU A 82 -6.15 -9.20 5.82
N LEU A 83 -5.70 -10.17 5.03
CA LEU A 83 -5.12 -9.95 3.70
C LEU A 83 -6.20 -10.02 2.62
N ARG A 84 -7.00 -8.95 2.53
CA ARG A 84 -8.15 -8.90 1.61
C ARG A 84 -7.79 -8.62 0.15
N ASP A 85 -6.66 -7.96 -0.09
CA ASP A 85 -6.15 -7.71 -1.44
C ASP A 85 -5.33 -8.92 -1.90
N GLU A 86 -6.01 -9.81 -2.64
CA GLU A 86 -5.41 -11.06 -3.10
C GLU A 86 -4.39 -10.89 -4.24
N THR A 87 -4.26 -9.66 -4.78
CA THR A 87 -3.25 -9.35 -5.81
C THR A 87 -1.85 -9.13 -5.23
N ARG A 88 -1.74 -8.94 -3.91
CA ARG A 88 -0.47 -8.78 -3.21
C ARG A 88 0.36 -10.05 -3.29
N ARG A 89 1.67 -9.88 -3.49
CA ARG A 89 2.63 -10.98 -3.48
C ARG A 89 3.04 -11.33 -2.07
N LEU A 90 3.33 -12.61 -1.85
CA LEU A 90 3.81 -13.11 -0.58
C LEU A 90 5.07 -12.38 -0.09
N CYS A 91 5.99 -12.06 -1.00
CA CYS A 91 7.22 -11.31 -0.71
C CYS A 91 7.01 -9.89 -0.18
N ASP A 92 5.86 -9.28 -0.48
CA ASP A 92 5.52 -7.93 -0.05
C ASP A 92 4.81 -7.95 1.31
N ILE A 93 4.13 -9.05 1.62
CA ILE A 93 3.41 -9.26 2.88
C ILE A 93 4.37 -9.65 3.99
N LYS A 94 5.28 -10.61 3.73
CA LYS A 94 6.25 -11.14 4.71
C LYS A 94 5.58 -11.47 6.06
N PRO A 95 4.59 -12.38 6.09
CA PRO A 95 3.93 -12.77 7.34
C PRO A 95 4.96 -13.17 8.40
N PHE A 96 4.73 -12.94 9.67
CA PHE A 96 5.62 -13.40 10.72
C PHE A 96 5.82 -14.93 10.58
N CYS A 97 7.09 -15.37 10.59
CA CYS A 97 7.46 -16.73 10.19
C CYS A 97 7.07 -17.01 8.71
N SER A 98 6.54 -18.18 8.36
CA SER A 98 5.92 -18.44 7.06
C SER A 98 4.46 -18.90 7.23
N VAL A 99 3.76 -18.30 8.21
CA VAL A 99 2.44 -18.77 8.65
C VAL A 99 1.33 -17.91 8.05
N LEU A 100 0.37 -18.57 7.39
CA LEU A 100 -0.89 -17.98 6.96
C LEU A 100 -2.04 -18.69 7.66
N LYS A 101 -3.00 -17.94 8.19
CA LYS A 101 -4.24 -18.46 8.75
C LYS A 101 -5.39 -18.18 7.80
N VAL A 102 -6.22 -19.17 7.54
CA VAL A 102 -7.45 -18.99 6.78
C VAL A 102 -8.58 -18.70 7.76
N ILE A 103 -9.32 -17.62 7.54
CA ILE A 103 -10.46 -17.21 8.37
C ILE A 103 -11.69 -16.95 7.49
N GLU A 104 -12.89 -17.11 8.05
CA GLU A 104 -14.11 -16.75 7.33
C GLU A 104 -14.13 -15.25 7.04
N ARG A 105 -14.56 -14.91 5.82
CA ARG A 105 -14.65 -13.53 5.38
C ARG A 105 -15.83 -12.85 6.07
N GLU A 106 -15.55 -12.06 7.12
CA GLU A 106 -16.55 -11.16 7.69
C GLU A 106 -16.94 -10.09 6.67
N GLY A 107 -18.24 -9.73 6.66
CA GLY A 107 -18.85 -8.79 5.72
C GLY A 107 -18.06 -7.50 5.53
N ILE A 108 -18.19 -6.89 4.34
CA ILE A 108 -17.46 -5.70 3.91
C ILE A 108 -17.78 -4.53 4.86
N LYS A 109 -16.88 -4.22 5.78
CA LYS A 109 -16.70 -2.85 6.26
C LYS A 109 -15.58 -2.26 5.42
N SER A 110 -15.93 -1.47 4.40
CA SER A 110 -14.98 -0.71 3.57
C SER A 110 -13.90 -0.02 4.40
N ASP A 111 -14.28 0.40 5.61
CA ASP A 111 -13.43 1.08 6.58
C ASP A 111 -12.24 0.23 7.04
N ARG A 112 -12.37 -1.11 7.18
CA ARG A 112 -11.26 -1.96 7.66
C ARG A 112 -10.07 -1.97 6.69
N ASN A 113 -10.32 -1.92 5.38
CA ASN A 113 -9.25 -1.88 4.37
C ASN A 113 -8.53 -0.54 4.35
N LEU A 114 -9.27 0.57 4.44
CA LEU A 114 -8.68 1.90 4.52
C LEU A 114 -7.88 2.07 5.81
N ASP A 115 -8.40 1.59 6.93
CA ASP A 115 -7.71 1.62 8.22
C ASP A 115 -6.37 0.87 8.17
N ALA A 116 -6.32 -0.29 7.50
CA ALA A 116 -5.09 -1.05 7.29
C ALA A 116 -4.09 -0.29 6.40
N GLN A 117 -4.54 0.32 5.31
CA GLN A 117 -3.66 1.13 4.42
C GLN A 117 -3.10 2.36 5.14
N ILE A 118 -3.95 3.07 5.90
CA ILE A 118 -3.51 4.20 6.72
C ILE A 118 -2.49 3.71 7.74
N GLY A 119 -2.81 2.63 8.46
CA GLY A 119 -1.93 2.03 9.47
C GLY A 119 -0.56 1.64 8.91
N HIS A 120 -0.54 1.08 7.71
CA HIS A 120 0.69 0.75 7.00
C HIS A 120 1.53 1.99 6.67
N ILE A 121 0.92 3.05 6.12
CA ILE A 121 1.64 4.29 5.76
C ILE A 121 2.22 4.99 7.00
N ILE A 122 1.49 4.97 8.13
CA ILE A 122 1.96 5.60 9.38
C ILE A 122 2.83 4.67 10.23
N GLY A 123 2.92 3.39 9.89
CA GLY A 123 3.65 2.37 10.65
C GLY A 123 3.02 2.02 12.00
N LYS A 124 1.71 2.23 12.18
CA LYS A 124 1.00 2.05 13.46
C LYS A 124 -0.45 1.67 13.26
N GLY A 125 -0.95 0.68 13.99
CA GLY A 125 -2.34 0.25 13.88
C GLY A 125 -3.32 1.31 14.37
N LEU A 126 -4.39 1.58 13.61
CA LEU A 126 -5.38 2.59 14.02
C LEU A 126 -6.14 2.21 15.30
N HIS A 127 -6.25 0.92 15.58
CA HIS A 127 -6.87 0.39 16.79
C HIS A 127 -6.06 0.71 18.05
N GLU A 128 -4.73 0.87 17.95
CA GLU A 128 -3.89 1.26 19.08
C GLU A 128 -4.31 2.62 19.64
N PHE A 129 -4.63 3.58 18.77
CA PHE A 129 -5.12 4.89 19.20
C PHE A 129 -6.48 4.81 19.91
N THR A 130 -7.30 3.83 19.55
CA THR A 130 -8.58 3.59 20.22
C THR A 130 -8.38 2.90 21.57
N ALA A 131 -7.37 2.03 21.67
CA ALA A 131 -7.03 1.33 22.91
C ALA A 131 -6.47 2.25 24.01
N LEU A 132 -5.87 3.39 23.64
CA LEU A 132 -5.33 4.37 24.60
C LEU A 132 -6.37 4.92 25.59
N LYS A 133 -7.67 4.92 25.24
CA LYS A 133 -8.78 5.44 26.07
C LYS A 133 -8.50 6.81 26.71
N ASN A 134 -7.70 7.65 26.04
CA ASN A 134 -7.30 8.97 26.52
C ASN A 134 -8.23 10.04 25.90
N SER A 135 -8.83 10.88 26.74
CA SER A 135 -9.80 11.90 26.33
C SER A 135 -9.18 13.01 25.45
N GLU A 136 -7.96 13.45 25.75
CA GLU A 136 -7.22 14.45 24.96
C GLU A 136 -6.91 13.90 23.56
N VAL A 137 -6.44 12.66 23.48
CA VAL A 137 -6.18 11.99 22.19
C VAL A 137 -7.48 11.88 21.38
N ASN A 138 -8.59 11.51 22.01
CA ASN A 138 -9.88 11.39 21.33
C ASN A 138 -10.41 12.75 20.85
N ASP A 139 -10.30 13.80 21.66
CA ASP A 139 -10.69 15.17 21.29
C ASP A 139 -9.85 15.68 20.11
N PHE A 140 -8.53 15.47 20.14
CA PHE A 140 -7.65 15.80 19.03
C PHE A 140 -8.04 15.07 17.73
N ARG A 141 -8.27 13.74 17.80
CA ARG A 141 -8.70 12.93 16.65
C ARG A 141 -10.03 13.44 16.08
N TRP A 142 -10.97 13.82 16.95
CA TRP A 142 -12.25 14.40 16.53
C TRP A 142 -12.06 15.74 15.82
N LYS A 143 -11.30 16.67 16.41
CA LYS A 143 -11.02 17.99 15.81
C LYS A 143 -10.32 17.88 14.45
N MET A 144 -9.35 16.97 14.32
CA MET A 144 -8.66 16.75 13.04
C MET A 144 -9.56 16.11 11.98
N ARG A 145 -10.51 15.26 12.37
CA ARG A 145 -11.53 14.75 11.45
C ARG A 145 -12.38 15.90 10.89
N VAL A 146 -12.87 16.78 11.75
CA VAL A 146 -13.68 17.95 11.33
C VAL A 146 -12.89 18.84 10.35
N LEU A 147 -11.63 19.16 10.67
CA LEU A 147 -10.76 19.91 9.76
C LEU A 147 -10.55 19.17 8.42
N GLY A 148 -10.35 17.86 8.46
CA GLY A 148 -10.22 17.02 7.27
C GLY A 148 -11.46 17.07 6.38
N ASP A 149 -12.64 16.99 6.97
CA ASP A 149 -13.93 17.06 6.28
C ASP A 149 -14.16 18.44 5.64
N GLU A 150 -13.84 19.52 6.36
CA GLU A 150 -13.90 20.89 5.84
C GLU A 150 -12.98 21.08 4.62
N VAL A 151 -11.74 20.60 4.72
CA VAL A 151 -10.77 20.67 3.62
C VAL A 151 -11.21 19.82 2.43
N ALA A 152 -11.76 18.62 2.67
CA ALA A 152 -12.28 17.75 1.62
C ALA A 152 -13.47 18.41 0.89
N LEU A 153 -14.43 18.97 1.63
CA LEU A 153 -15.57 19.72 1.08
C LEU A 153 -15.11 20.94 0.26
N ALA A 154 -14.14 21.70 0.77
CA ALA A 154 -13.57 22.84 0.05
C ALA A 154 -12.95 22.40 -1.29
N ARG A 155 -12.24 21.26 -1.32
CA ARG A 155 -11.68 20.70 -2.57
C ARG A 155 -12.74 20.21 -3.55
N GLN A 156 -13.85 19.64 -3.06
CA GLN A 156 -14.93 19.17 -3.92
C GLN A 156 -15.60 20.32 -4.70
N LYS A 157 -15.76 21.48 -4.05
CA LYS A 157 -16.34 22.70 -4.61
C LYS A 157 -15.46 23.42 -5.63
N LYS A 158 -14.18 23.05 -5.75
CA LYS A 158 -13.25 23.65 -6.72
C LYS A 158 -13.64 23.34 -8.16
N SER A 159 -13.38 24.30 -9.04
CA SER A 159 -13.42 24.12 -10.49
C SER A 159 -12.39 23.08 -10.95
N TRP A 160 -12.54 22.60 -12.19
CA TRP A 160 -11.60 21.64 -12.76
C TRP A 160 -10.15 22.17 -12.80
N VAL A 161 -9.97 23.44 -13.17
CA VAL A 161 -8.65 24.10 -13.22
C VAL A 161 -8.00 24.14 -11.84
N GLU A 162 -8.74 24.50 -10.81
CA GLU A 162 -8.22 24.56 -9.44
C GLU A 162 -7.91 23.16 -8.87
N LYS A 163 -8.66 22.13 -9.29
CA LYS A 163 -8.36 20.73 -8.95
C LYS A 163 -7.04 20.27 -9.60
N VAL A 164 -6.81 20.65 -10.86
CA VAL A 164 -5.54 20.40 -11.56
C VAL A 164 -4.39 21.12 -10.85
N GLN A 165 -4.55 22.39 -10.51
CA GLN A 165 -3.52 23.16 -9.77
C GLN A 165 -3.24 22.59 -8.38
N TYR A 166 -4.25 22.02 -7.71
CA TYR A 166 -4.07 21.33 -6.44
C TYR A 166 -3.27 20.02 -6.59
N GLN A 167 -3.58 19.22 -7.61
CA GLN A 167 -2.87 17.96 -7.89
C GLN A 167 -1.45 18.19 -8.42
N TYR A 168 -1.26 19.24 -9.21
CA TYR A 168 -0.01 19.61 -9.86
C TYR A 168 0.34 21.07 -9.54
N PRO A 169 0.79 21.35 -8.29
CA PRO A 169 1.09 22.71 -7.88
C PRO A 169 2.26 23.27 -8.69
N SER A 170 2.10 24.50 -9.19
CA SER A 170 3.16 25.22 -9.90
C SER A 170 4.35 25.46 -8.98
N ARG A 171 5.52 24.95 -9.38
CA ARG A 171 6.78 25.14 -8.64
C ARG A 171 7.43 26.46 -9.05
N LEU A 172 6.84 27.56 -8.59
CA LEU A 172 7.31 28.91 -8.90
C LEU A 172 8.42 29.32 -7.92
N ALA A 173 9.37 30.12 -8.41
CA ALA A 173 10.32 30.80 -7.55
C ALA A 173 9.57 31.80 -6.64
N PRO A 174 10.07 32.06 -5.42
CA PRO A 174 9.42 33.00 -4.49
C PRO A 174 9.43 34.45 -5.01
N THR A 175 10.32 34.77 -5.95
CA THR A 175 10.42 36.09 -6.57
C THR A 175 10.46 35.94 -8.09
N SER A 176 9.92 36.95 -8.78
CA SER A 176 9.99 37.08 -10.24
C SER A 176 11.36 37.60 -10.73
N ALA A 177 12.20 38.09 -9.81
CA ALA A 177 13.52 38.60 -10.12
C ALA A 177 14.46 37.47 -10.58
N ILE A 178 15.05 37.62 -11.76
CA ILE A 178 16.03 36.68 -12.28
C ILE A 178 17.39 36.99 -11.61
N PRO A 179 18.05 36.00 -10.98
CA PRO A 179 19.40 36.18 -10.45
C PRO A 179 20.37 36.61 -11.56
N LYS A 180 21.24 37.59 -11.26
CA LYS A 180 22.18 38.16 -12.25
C LYS A 180 23.01 37.10 -12.98
N ASN A 181 23.46 36.05 -12.26
CA ASN A 181 24.24 34.95 -12.85
C ASN A 181 23.46 34.12 -13.89
N ILE A 182 22.12 34.13 -13.85
CA ILE A 182 21.26 33.51 -14.86
C ILE A 182 21.00 34.52 -15.98
N GLU A 183 20.73 35.77 -15.64
CA GLU A 183 20.48 36.86 -16.59
C GLU A 183 21.62 37.00 -17.61
N TYR A 184 22.89 36.96 -17.17
CA TYR A 184 24.06 36.99 -18.06
C TYR A 184 24.14 35.81 -19.05
N ARG A 185 23.42 34.72 -18.80
CA ARG A 185 23.37 33.55 -19.69
C ARG A 185 22.21 33.61 -20.68
N LEU A 186 21.27 34.54 -20.50
CA LEU A 186 20.18 34.78 -21.42
C LEU A 186 20.69 35.61 -22.60
N LYS A 187 20.37 35.19 -23.84
CA LYS A 187 20.67 35.98 -25.03
C LYS A 187 19.53 36.97 -25.26
N ASP A 188 19.80 38.26 -25.05
CA ASP A 188 18.82 39.35 -25.15
C ASP A 188 17.55 39.14 -24.31
N GLY A 189 17.70 38.49 -23.15
CA GLY A 189 16.59 38.14 -22.26
C GLY A 189 15.66 37.03 -22.76
N ASN A 190 16.08 36.28 -23.80
CA ASN A 190 15.28 35.23 -24.40
C ASN A 190 15.67 33.81 -23.92
N LEU A 191 14.66 32.95 -23.87
CA LEU A 191 14.78 31.50 -23.74
C LEU A 191 14.31 30.81 -25.02
N VAL A 192 14.98 29.72 -25.38
CA VAL A 192 14.50 28.82 -26.43
C VAL A 192 13.73 27.69 -25.77
N LEU A 193 12.42 27.63 -26.01
CA LEU A 193 11.57 26.52 -25.59
C LEU A 193 11.41 25.56 -26.76
N VAL A 194 11.74 24.30 -26.54
CA VAL A 194 11.50 23.23 -27.52
C VAL A 194 10.33 22.39 -27.03
N THR A 195 9.26 22.32 -27.81
CA THR A 195 8.14 21.44 -27.52
C THR A 195 8.14 20.25 -28.47
N LYS A 196 7.82 19.08 -27.93
CA LYS A 196 7.67 17.83 -28.67
C LYS A 196 6.33 17.20 -28.31
N PHE A 197 5.55 16.83 -29.31
CA PHE A 197 4.37 16.00 -29.08
C PHE A 197 4.79 14.54 -29.03
N ARG A 198 4.30 13.79 -28.02
CA ARG A 198 4.72 12.41 -27.76
C ARG A 198 4.63 11.48 -28.98
N ASN A 199 3.67 11.74 -29.87
CA ASN A 199 3.37 10.88 -31.03
C ASN A 199 3.88 11.44 -32.37
N THR A 200 4.74 12.47 -32.36
CA THR A 200 5.32 13.01 -33.59
C THR A 200 6.84 13.17 -33.44
N GLU A 201 7.55 13.08 -34.56
CA GLU A 201 8.97 13.43 -34.64
C GLU A 201 9.19 14.95 -34.84
N VAL A 202 8.10 15.72 -34.86
CA VAL A 202 8.13 17.16 -35.09
C VAL A 202 8.47 17.89 -33.79
N PHE A 203 9.52 18.71 -33.85
CA PHE A 203 9.90 19.66 -32.81
C PHE A 203 9.47 21.06 -33.21
N ILE A 204 8.87 21.80 -32.29
CA ILE A 204 8.55 23.21 -32.48
C ILE A 204 9.42 24.04 -31.54
N PHE A 205 10.07 25.05 -32.10
CA PHE A 205 10.97 25.96 -31.39
C PHE A 205 10.27 27.29 -31.17
N TYR A 206 10.20 27.74 -29.92
CA TYR A 206 9.68 29.05 -29.55
C TYR A 206 10.79 29.87 -28.91
N ILE A 207 10.92 31.13 -29.32
CA ILE A 207 11.75 32.11 -28.61
C ILE A 207 10.81 32.88 -27.69
N ILE A 208 11.00 32.72 -26.38
CA ILE A 208 10.18 33.36 -25.36
C ILE A 208 11.04 34.41 -24.68
N LYS A 209 10.58 35.66 -24.70
CA LYS A 209 11.21 36.75 -23.97
C LYS A 209 10.76 36.69 -22.52
N ILE A 210 11.71 36.64 -21.59
CA ILE A 210 11.38 36.78 -20.17
C ILE A 210 11.24 38.28 -19.88
N SER A 211 10.01 38.74 -19.69
CA SER A 211 9.74 40.08 -19.20
C SER A 211 9.25 39.96 -17.77
N ILE A 212 9.99 40.53 -16.83
CA ILE A 212 9.58 40.65 -15.44
C ILE A 212 8.54 41.78 -15.39
N VAL A 213 7.31 41.48 -14.96
CA VAL A 213 6.29 42.49 -14.59
C VAL A 213 6.48 42.85 -13.14
#